data_AF-A0A962H4D8-F1
#
_entry.id   AF-A0A962H4D8-F1
#
_cell.length_a   1.000
_cell.length_b   1.000
_cell.length_c   1.000
_cell.angle_alpha   90.00
_cell.angle_beta   90.00
_cell.angle_gamma   90.00
#
_symmetry.space_group_name_H-M   'P 1'
#
loop_
_entity.id
_entity.type
_entity.pdbx_description
1 polymer ?
#
loop_
_entity_poly.entity_id
_entity_poly.type
_entity_poly.pdbx_seq_one_letter_code
_entity_poly.pdbx_strand_id
1 'polypeptide(L)'
;LVDAFGTVTPKCQPGDCYAYQNVAFSLAGVVAEAATGDFIDVLMTKRLFLPLGMRTASMGRTALIGSDSWARPHIRRRGRWRAVDPLPTYYRLPAAAGVNASPADLAIWLQALLGAYPEVLDANALAEIGETRIDTPTEIRGSSWRG
;
A
#
# COMPACT_ATOMS: atom_id res chain seq x y z
N LEU A 1 14.54 -11.10 0.03
CA LEU A 1 13.84 -10.18 -0.91
C LEU A 1 14.83 -9.47 -1.81
N VAL A 2 15.79 -8.73 -1.23
CA VAL A 2 16.83 -7.98 -1.96
C VAL A 2 17.62 -8.87 -2.93
N ASP A 3 18.16 -10.00 -2.46
CA ASP A 3 18.96 -10.90 -3.30
C ASP A 3 18.16 -11.48 -4.49
N ALA A 4 16.91 -11.86 -4.25
CA ALA A 4 16.03 -12.39 -5.29
C ALA A 4 15.57 -11.30 -6.28
N PHE A 5 15.45 -10.05 -5.84
CA PHE A 5 15.12 -8.94 -6.74
C PHE A 5 16.29 -8.64 -7.69
N GLY A 6 17.53 -8.74 -7.21
CA GLY A 6 18.74 -8.52 -8.02
C GLY A 6 18.95 -9.53 -9.16
N THR A 7 18.25 -10.66 -9.17
CA THR A 7 18.34 -11.68 -10.24
C THR A 7 17.27 -11.52 -11.31
N VAL A 8 16.30 -10.62 -11.13
CA VAL A 8 15.22 -10.39 -12.10
C VAL A 8 15.75 -9.54 -13.25
N THR A 9 15.56 -10.01 -14.49
CA THR A 9 15.88 -9.21 -15.68
C THR A 9 14.84 -8.09 -15.82
N PRO A 10 15.25 -6.80 -15.75
CA PRO A 10 14.33 -5.70 -15.91
C PRO A 10 13.84 -5.58 -17.36
N LYS A 11 12.60 -5.15 -17.55
CA LYS A 11 11.99 -4.99 -18.89
C LYS A 11 12.63 -3.83 -19.68
N CYS A 12 13.11 -2.81 -18.99
CA CYS A 12 13.75 -1.60 -19.52
C CYS A 12 14.74 -1.06 -18.48
N GLN A 13 15.57 -0.06 -18.83
CA GLN A 13 16.42 0.57 -17.84
C GLN A 13 15.58 1.33 -16.79
N PRO A 14 16.09 1.52 -15.56
CA PRO A 14 15.42 2.33 -14.56
C PRO A 14 15.10 3.73 -15.11
N GLY A 15 13.83 4.11 -15.10
CA GLY A 15 13.36 5.41 -15.59
C GLY A 15 12.81 5.41 -17.01
N ASP A 16 13.05 4.38 -17.82
CA ASP A 16 12.69 4.38 -19.24
C ASP A 16 11.24 3.95 -19.52
N CYS A 17 10.68 3.08 -18.68
CA CYS A 17 9.34 2.55 -18.90
C CYS A 17 8.61 2.18 -17.60
N TYR A 18 7.28 2.16 -17.67
CA TYR A 18 6.42 1.74 -16.57
C TYR A 18 6.17 0.22 -16.61
N ALA A 19 6.33 -0.43 -15.46
CA ALA A 19 5.92 -1.81 -15.24
C ALA A 19 5.51 -2.00 -13.77
N TYR A 20 4.21 -2.23 -13.51
CA TYR A 20 3.70 -2.42 -12.17
C TYR A 20 4.30 -3.68 -11.51
N GLN A 21 4.93 -3.51 -10.33
CA GLN A 21 5.50 -4.62 -9.57
C GLN A 21 5.34 -4.43 -8.05
N ASN A 22 4.54 -5.29 -7.42
CA ASN A 22 4.39 -5.31 -5.95
C ASN A 22 5.73 -5.54 -5.21
N VAL A 23 6.67 -6.23 -5.85
CA VAL A 23 7.99 -6.51 -5.27
C VAL A 23 8.80 -5.22 -5.09
N ALA A 24 8.71 -4.28 -6.04
CA ALA A 24 9.39 -2.99 -5.94
C ALA A 24 8.85 -2.13 -4.78
N PHE A 25 7.51 -2.09 -4.60
CA PHE A 25 6.89 -1.44 -3.43
C PHE A 25 7.32 -2.10 -2.11
N SER A 26 7.51 -3.41 -2.12
CA SER A 26 7.97 -4.15 -0.93
C SER A 26 9.42 -3.81 -0.57
N LEU A 27 10.27 -3.57 -1.58
CA LEU A 27 11.65 -3.14 -1.37
C LEU A 27 11.71 -1.77 -0.69
N ALA A 28 10.79 -0.84 -1.00
CA ALA A 28 10.71 0.45 -0.31
C ALA A 28 10.50 0.29 1.20
N GLY A 29 9.72 -0.71 1.62
CA GLY A 29 9.58 -1.08 3.03
C GLY A 29 10.92 -1.48 3.67
N VAL A 30 11.67 -2.37 3.01
CA VAL A 30 13.01 -2.80 3.49
C VAL A 30 13.98 -1.62 3.60
N VAL A 31 13.96 -0.70 2.63
CA VAL A 31 14.78 0.52 2.67
C VAL A 31 14.38 1.40 3.85
N ALA A 32 13.08 1.60 4.08
CA ALA A 32 12.59 2.39 5.21
C ALA A 32 12.96 1.78 6.56
N GLU A 33 12.86 0.46 6.70
CA GLU A 33 13.28 -0.26 7.90
C GLU A 33 14.79 -0.15 8.12
N ALA A 34 15.60 -0.34 7.08
CA ALA A 34 17.05 -0.22 7.18
C ALA A 34 17.50 1.21 7.51
N ALA A 35 16.83 2.23 6.96
CA ALA A 35 17.17 3.63 7.17
C ALA A 35 16.77 4.15 8.56
N THR A 36 15.72 3.60 9.17
CA THR A 36 15.17 4.10 10.44
C THR A 36 15.42 3.20 11.63
N GLY A 37 15.65 1.90 11.40
CA GLY A 37 15.76 0.87 12.44
C GLY A 37 14.42 0.42 13.03
N ASP A 38 13.30 0.99 12.61
CA ASP A 38 11.95 0.59 13.01
C ASP A 38 11.32 -0.34 11.95
N PHE A 39 10.49 -1.29 12.38
CA PHE A 39 9.69 -2.11 11.46
C PHE A 39 8.64 -1.26 10.71
N ILE A 40 8.25 -1.69 9.50
CA ILE A 40 7.37 -0.91 8.63
C ILE A 40 6.00 -0.62 9.26
N ASP A 41 5.42 -1.55 10.00
CA ASP A 41 4.15 -1.38 10.72
C ASP A 41 4.24 -0.32 11.83
N VAL A 42 5.38 -0.31 12.54
CA VAL A 42 5.72 0.70 13.54
C VAL A 42 5.88 2.08 12.89
N LEU A 43 6.59 2.16 11.76
CA LEU A 43 6.78 3.40 11.01
C LEU A 43 5.45 3.98 10.53
N MET A 44 4.60 3.16 9.91
CA MET A 44 3.28 3.57 9.43
C MET A 44 2.42 4.09 10.58
N THR A 45 2.45 3.42 11.73
CA THR A 45 1.70 3.84 12.92
C THR A 45 2.20 5.19 13.44
N LYS A 46 3.52 5.33 13.65
CA LYS A 46 4.15 6.52 14.24
C LYS A 46 4.08 7.74 13.33
N ARG A 47 4.27 7.56 12.01
CA ARG A 47 4.44 8.67 11.06
C ARG A 47 3.20 9.01 10.26
N LEU A 48 2.23 8.09 10.14
CA LEU A 48 1.03 8.32 9.34
C LEU A 48 -0.25 8.11 10.16
N PHE A 49 -0.49 6.92 10.70
CA PHE A 49 -1.80 6.62 11.28
C PHE A 49 -2.11 7.47 12.52
N LEU A 50 -1.18 7.56 13.47
CA LEU A 50 -1.40 8.38 14.67
C LEU A 50 -1.44 9.88 14.37
N PRO A 51 -0.49 10.48 13.61
CA PRO A 51 -0.54 11.90 13.29
C PRO A 51 -1.78 12.33 12.52
N LEU A 52 -2.27 11.50 11.58
CA LEU A 52 -3.49 11.78 10.83
C LEU A 52 -4.78 11.47 11.62
N GLY A 53 -4.67 10.80 12.77
CA GLY A 53 -5.84 10.36 13.53
C GLY A 53 -6.62 9.22 12.86
N MET A 54 -5.96 8.38 12.06
CA MET A 54 -6.55 7.19 11.44
C MET A 54 -6.66 6.05 12.47
N ARG A 55 -7.72 6.06 13.27
CA ARG A 55 -7.81 5.25 14.51
C ARG A 55 -8.02 3.76 14.29
N THR A 56 -8.58 3.36 13.15
CA THR A 56 -8.85 1.95 12.84
C THR A 56 -7.83 1.36 11.86
N ALA A 57 -6.89 2.18 11.40
CA ALA A 57 -5.86 1.77 10.47
C ALA A 57 -4.86 0.88 11.18
N SER A 58 -4.48 -0.20 10.52
CA SER A 58 -3.51 -1.16 11.03
C SER A 58 -2.72 -1.76 9.88
N MET A 59 -1.69 -2.53 10.20
CA MET A 59 -0.93 -3.27 9.20
C MET A 59 -0.82 -4.74 9.58
N GLY A 60 -0.91 -5.61 8.58
CA GLY A 60 -0.73 -7.05 8.77
C GLY A 60 -2.03 -7.81 9.01
N ARG A 61 -1.95 -9.13 8.79
CA ARG A 61 -3.09 -10.05 8.91
C ARG A 61 -3.58 -10.19 10.34
N THR A 62 -2.64 -10.31 11.29
CA THR A 62 -2.95 -10.49 12.71
C THR A 62 -3.74 -9.31 13.23
N ALA A 63 -3.33 -8.08 12.87
CA ALA A 63 -4.04 -6.87 13.26
C ALA A 63 -5.44 -6.78 12.62
N LEU A 64 -5.59 -7.17 11.34
CA LEU A 64 -6.91 -7.23 10.70
C LEU A 64 -7.87 -8.15 11.45
N ILE A 65 -7.45 -9.40 11.69
CA ILE A 65 -8.31 -10.43 12.28
C ILE A 65 -8.60 -10.14 13.75
N GLY A 66 -7.65 -9.52 14.46
CA GLY A 66 -7.81 -9.09 15.84
C GLY A 66 -8.62 -7.80 16.01
N SER A 67 -9.04 -7.15 14.94
CA SER A 67 -9.87 -5.94 15.01
C SER A 67 -11.30 -6.27 15.44
N ASP A 68 -11.90 -5.41 16.26
CA ASP A 68 -13.28 -5.55 16.73
C ASP A 68 -14.31 -5.65 15.59
N SER A 69 -14.03 -4.98 14.46
CA SER A 69 -14.92 -4.94 13.31
C SER A 69 -14.15 -4.86 12.00
N TRP A 70 -14.29 -5.90 11.16
CA TRP A 70 -13.69 -5.96 9.83
C TRP A 70 -14.54 -6.77 8.85
N ALA A 71 -14.40 -6.47 7.56
CA ALA A 71 -15.14 -7.16 6.51
C ALA A 71 -14.43 -8.46 6.09
N ARG A 72 -15.12 -9.60 6.22
CA ARG A 72 -14.59 -10.90 5.78
C ARG A 72 -14.52 -10.95 4.24
N PRO A 73 -13.39 -11.41 3.65
CA PRO A 73 -13.33 -11.62 2.21
C PRO A 73 -14.27 -12.76 1.80
N HIS A 74 -14.83 -12.65 0.60
CA HIS A 74 -15.72 -13.65 0.04
C HIS A 74 -15.16 -14.14 -1.30
N ILE A 75 -15.24 -15.44 -1.54
CA ILE A 75 -14.90 -16.04 -2.83
C ILE A 75 -16.11 -16.77 -3.40
N ARG A 76 -16.24 -16.72 -4.73
CA ARG A 76 -17.28 -17.46 -5.44
C ARG A 76 -16.79 -18.87 -5.73
N ARG A 77 -17.42 -19.88 -5.14
CA ARG A 77 -17.15 -21.30 -5.40
C ARG A 77 -18.44 -22.03 -5.74
N ARG A 78 -18.45 -22.75 -6.88
CA ARG A 78 -19.62 -23.50 -7.37
C ARG A 78 -20.92 -22.67 -7.39
N GLY A 79 -20.83 -21.43 -7.89
CA GLY A 79 -21.98 -20.53 -8.03
C GLY A 79 -22.47 -19.88 -6.73
N ARG A 80 -21.80 -20.07 -5.58
CA ARG A 80 -22.19 -19.45 -4.31
C ARG A 80 -21.03 -18.66 -3.71
N TRP A 81 -21.34 -17.53 -3.05
CA TRP A 81 -20.38 -16.76 -2.27
C TRP A 81 -20.19 -17.41 -0.90
N ARG A 82 -18.94 -17.51 -0.46
CA ARG A 82 -18.58 -17.99 0.87
C ARG A 82 -17.54 -17.08 1.48
N ALA A 83 -17.74 -16.71 2.73
CA ALA A 83 -16.72 -16.05 3.53
C ALA A 83 -15.52 -16.99 3.69
N VAL A 84 -14.32 -16.42 3.61
CA VAL A 84 -13.05 -17.11 3.85
C VAL A 84 -12.18 -16.26 4.76
N ASP A 85 -11.13 -16.87 5.30
CA ASP A 85 -10.11 -16.11 6.00
C ASP A 85 -9.25 -15.31 5.02
N PRO A 86 -8.73 -14.13 5.43
CA PRO A 86 -7.73 -13.41 4.68
C PRO A 86 -6.55 -14.33 4.37
N LEU A 87 -6.19 -14.47 3.09
CA LEU A 87 -5.08 -15.33 2.72
C LEU A 87 -3.77 -14.73 3.27
N PRO A 88 -2.94 -15.52 3.97
CA PRO A 88 -1.66 -15.04 4.50
C PRO A 88 -0.73 -14.46 3.43
N THR A 89 -0.86 -14.92 2.18
CA THR A 89 -0.03 -14.47 1.06
C THR A 89 -0.18 -12.98 0.76
N TYR A 90 -1.35 -12.37 0.98
CA TYR A 90 -1.54 -10.93 0.78
C TYR A 90 -0.71 -10.07 1.75
N TYR A 91 -0.35 -10.63 2.90
CA TYR A 91 0.41 -9.92 3.94
C TYR A 91 1.89 -10.28 3.98
N ARG A 92 2.39 -11.07 3.03
CA ARG A 92 3.83 -11.39 2.92
C ARG A 92 4.66 -10.19 2.45
N LEU A 93 4.01 -9.19 1.86
CA LEU A 93 4.60 -8.00 1.29
C LEU A 93 3.91 -6.76 1.90
N PRO A 94 4.13 -6.48 3.20
CA PRO A 94 3.31 -5.55 3.96
C PRO A 94 3.38 -4.10 3.44
N ALA A 95 4.52 -3.66 2.92
CA ALA A 95 4.64 -2.33 2.33
C ALA A 95 3.85 -2.17 1.01
N ALA A 96 3.61 -3.25 0.27
CA ALA A 96 2.87 -3.20 -0.99
C ALA A 96 1.35 -3.31 -0.80
N ALA A 97 0.89 -4.09 0.18
CA ALA A 97 -0.55 -4.41 0.34
C ALA A 97 -0.99 -4.72 1.78
N GLY A 98 -0.18 -4.37 2.78
CA GLY A 98 -0.39 -4.79 4.16
C GLY A 98 -1.26 -3.88 5.01
N VAL A 99 -1.61 -2.68 4.53
CA VAL A 99 -2.45 -1.73 5.27
C VAL A 99 -3.91 -2.19 5.26
N ASN A 100 -4.53 -2.19 6.44
CA ASN A 100 -5.97 -2.30 6.62
C ASN A 100 -6.50 -0.94 7.08
N ALA A 101 -7.57 -0.45 6.47
CA ALA A 101 -8.17 0.82 6.85
C ALA A 101 -9.69 0.80 6.67
N SER A 102 -10.41 1.50 7.53
CA SER A 102 -11.84 1.75 7.33
C SER A 102 -12.06 2.84 6.26
N PRO A 103 -13.29 2.95 5.70
CA PRO A 103 -13.61 4.06 4.81
C PRO A 103 -13.41 5.44 5.44
N ALA A 104 -13.60 5.57 6.76
CA ALA A 104 -13.38 6.82 7.49
C ALA A 104 -11.88 7.19 7.52
N ASP A 105 -11.00 6.22 7.79
CA ASP A 105 -9.55 6.45 7.75
C ASP A 105 -9.05 6.74 6.34
N LEU A 106 -9.61 6.08 5.31
CA LEU A 106 -9.28 6.38 3.92
C LEU A 106 -9.74 7.78 3.49
N ALA A 107 -10.85 8.29 4.05
CA ALA A 107 -11.27 9.67 3.81
C ALA A 107 -10.28 10.67 4.42
N ILE A 108 -9.74 10.41 5.61
CA ILE A 108 -8.66 11.19 6.22
C ILE A 108 -7.41 11.15 5.34
N TRP A 109 -7.02 9.96 4.87
CA TRP A 109 -5.87 9.82 3.97
C TRP A 109 -6.05 10.63 2.67
N LEU A 110 -7.25 10.61 2.08
CA LEU A 110 -7.55 11.43 0.91
C LEU A 110 -7.44 12.94 1.21
N GLN A 111 -7.93 13.39 2.36
CA GLN A 111 -7.77 14.79 2.78
C GLN A 111 -6.29 15.18 2.94
N ALA A 112 -5.47 14.28 3.50
CA ALA A 112 -4.02 14.50 3.62
C ALA A 112 -3.35 14.62 2.25
N LEU A 113 -3.70 13.76 1.28
CA LEU A 113 -3.24 13.87 -0.11
C LEU A 113 -3.71 15.15 -0.82
N LEU A 114 -4.78 15.78 -0.33
CA LEU A 114 -5.27 17.08 -0.81
C LEU A 114 -4.68 18.27 -0.04
N GLY A 115 -3.73 18.03 0.87
CA GLY A 115 -3.01 19.08 1.60
C GLY A 115 -3.66 19.55 2.91
N ALA A 116 -4.64 18.82 3.44
CA ALA A 116 -5.29 19.21 4.70
C ALA A 116 -4.42 19.00 5.95
N TYR A 117 -3.30 18.27 5.84
CA TYR A 117 -2.42 17.88 6.95
C TYR A 117 -0.94 18.19 6.64
N PRO A 118 -0.56 19.47 6.47
CA PRO A 118 0.79 19.87 6.07
C PRO A 118 1.90 19.49 7.06
N GLU A 119 1.55 19.22 8.32
CA GLU A 119 2.46 18.72 9.35
C GLU A 119 2.84 17.24 9.17
N VAL A 120 2.06 16.48 8.39
CA VAL A 120 2.33 15.08 8.04
C VAL A 120 2.80 14.95 6.59
N LEU A 121 2.12 15.62 5.66
CA LEU A 121 2.45 15.67 4.24
C LEU A 121 2.60 17.12 3.81
N ASP A 122 3.84 17.60 3.80
CA ASP A 122 4.14 18.97 3.37
C ASP A 122 3.97 19.15 1.85
N ALA A 123 4.05 20.41 1.41
CA ALA A 123 3.86 20.76 0.00
C ALA A 123 4.92 20.12 -0.93
N ASN A 124 6.15 19.88 -0.44
CA ASN A 124 7.20 19.25 -1.23
C ASN A 124 6.90 17.75 -1.42
N ALA A 125 6.51 17.06 -0.35
CA ALA A 125 6.10 15.66 -0.40
C ALA A 125 4.88 15.47 -1.32
N LEU A 126 3.88 16.36 -1.24
CA LEU A 126 2.71 16.32 -2.13
C LEU A 126 3.08 16.59 -3.58
N ALA A 127 3.99 17.54 -3.85
CA ALA A 127 4.49 17.80 -5.18
C ALA A 127 5.26 16.59 -5.75
N GLU A 128 6.10 15.95 -4.94
CA GLU A 128 6.86 14.75 -5.34
C GLU A 128 5.93 13.57 -5.64
N ILE A 129 4.91 13.33 -4.81
CA ILE A 129 3.90 12.28 -5.04
C ILE A 129 3.09 12.56 -6.32
N GLY A 130 2.76 13.83 -6.57
CA GLY A 130 1.97 14.26 -7.73
C GLY A 130 2.77 14.38 -9.04
N GLU A 131 4.09 14.28 -8.99
CA GLU A 131 4.95 14.45 -10.16
C GLU A 131 4.84 13.27 -11.13
N THR A 132 4.54 13.57 -12.39
CA THR A 132 4.53 12.54 -13.44
C THR A 132 5.97 12.17 -13.81
N ARG A 133 6.34 10.89 -13.65
CA ARG A 133 7.69 10.39 -13.96
C ARG A 133 7.81 9.69 -15.30
N ILE A 134 6.88 8.79 -15.62
CA ILE A 134 6.87 7.98 -16.85
C ILE A 134 5.43 7.90 -17.35
N ASP A 135 5.23 7.93 -18.68
CA ASP A 135 3.91 7.75 -19.28
C ASP A 135 3.35 6.34 -19.02
N THR A 136 2.08 6.26 -18.61
CA THR A 136 1.37 5.02 -18.26
C THR A 136 0.10 4.85 -19.12
N PRO A 137 0.22 4.87 -20.46
CA PRO A 137 -0.93 4.99 -21.34
C PRO A 137 -1.93 3.83 -21.18
N THR A 138 -1.46 2.64 -20.82
CA THR A 138 -2.32 1.47 -20.55
C THR A 138 -3.10 1.55 -19.25
N GLU A 139 -2.61 2.29 -18.26
CA GLU A 139 -3.28 2.46 -16.96
C GLU A 139 -4.29 3.62 -17.01
N ILE A 140 -3.99 4.68 -17.78
CA ILE A 140 -4.87 5.85 -17.92
C ILE A 140 -5.96 5.61 -18.98
N ARG A 141 -5.64 4.91 -20.08
CA ARG A 141 -6.55 4.71 -21.22
C ARG A 141 -7.15 3.31 -21.31
N GLY A 142 -6.73 2.38 -20.43
CA GLY A 142 -7.34 1.06 -20.33
C GLY A 142 -8.78 1.16 -19.81
N SER A 143 -9.66 0.26 -20.26
CA SER A 143 -11.04 0.21 -19.79
C SER A 143 -11.10 0.16 -18.26
N SER A 144 -11.70 1.19 -17.67
CA SER A 144 -12.01 1.29 -16.25
C SER A 144 -12.77 0.03 -15.81
N TRP A 145 -12.27 -0.62 -14.76
CA TRP A 145 -12.75 -1.88 -14.16
C TRP A 145 -12.12 -3.17 -14.72
N ARG A 146 -11.12 -3.70 -13.99
CA ARG A 146 -10.75 -5.12 -14.02
C ARG A 146 -11.36 -5.77 -12.77
N GLY A 147 -12.57 -6.30 -12.95
CA GLY A 147 -13.31 -7.06 -11.93
C GLY A 147 -12.91 -8.51 -11.81
#